data_AF-A0A6A5DU54-F1
#
_entry.id   AF-A0A6A5DU54-F1
#
_cell.length_a   1.000
_cell.length_b   1.000
_cell.length_c   1.000
_cell.angle_alpha   90.00
_cell.angle_beta   90.00
_cell.angle_gamma   90.00
#
_symmetry.space_group_name_H-M   'P 1'
#
loop_
_entity.id
_entity.type
_entity.pdbx_description
1 polymer ?
#
loop_
_entity_poly.entity_id
_entity_poly.type
_entity_poly.pdbx_seq_one_letter_code
_entity_poly.pdbx_strand_id
1 'polypeptide(L)'
;MAQLVECVPNFSEGRNKEVIDAISLAISESPGCSLLDVDAGASTNRTVFTFVGSPAAVVEGALNAARIAFSRIDMATHSGEHPRTGALDVCPFIPVQNVSMDDCVRCAETFGQRLAEMLHVPVYLYGEAARRETRRNLPSVRAGEYEALPDKLKLADWSPDFGPAEFVPSWGATVTGARKFLIAFNVNVIGTKEQAHRIALDVREQGRGKTQPGRLKKVQGMGWYLDESNMAQVSTNILDYELTPLHTVHQEICSVAKELKLPVVGSQIVGLIPLKAVLDSADFFIQRDGLFILEEEHKVRLVISKLGLDSLGPFNPKDRIIEYMVQSGDDSRLVSLSLQQFVQSVGARTAAPGGGSVSAAVAAMGAALGAMVGQMTYGKRQFDHLDGVMRRLIPPFHQAAKELLDMVDADSTAFNSYMAALKMPKTSAEEIKRREVMMQAGLQRAVSVPLALAERVNVLWAPLKEMVVNGNIACKSDAQVAAKALETAVFGAYYNVTINLNDITDQDFKMATEKRVAALLQEAKESAAAVLLAADHRK
;
A
#
# COMPACT_ATOMS: atom_id res chain seq x y z
N MET A 1 -7.95 5.44 -14.80
CA MET A 1 -7.38 5.74 -13.47
C MET A 1 -5.96 6.25 -13.66
N ALA A 2 -5.49 7.15 -12.79
CA ALA A 2 -4.13 7.66 -12.89
C ALA A 2 -3.10 6.54 -12.68
N GLN A 3 -2.01 6.61 -13.44
CA GLN A 3 -0.83 5.77 -13.25
C GLN A 3 0.10 6.46 -12.25
N LEU A 4 0.52 5.74 -11.22
CA LEU A 4 1.38 6.28 -10.18
C LEU A 4 2.60 5.37 -9.95
N VAL A 5 3.77 5.99 -10.08
CA VAL A 5 5.08 5.41 -9.80
C VAL A 5 5.69 6.18 -8.65
N GLU A 6 6.27 5.47 -7.69
CA GLU A 6 7.14 6.06 -6.68
C GLU A 6 8.59 6.04 -7.19
N CYS A 7 9.29 7.16 -7.04
CA CYS A 7 10.71 7.29 -7.31
C CYS A 7 11.41 7.72 -6.03
N VAL A 8 12.48 6.99 -5.66
CA VAL A 8 13.15 7.17 -4.37
C VAL A 8 14.65 7.44 -4.55
N PRO A 9 15.08 8.56 -5.15
CA PRO A 9 16.49 8.81 -5.37
C PRO A 9 17.24 9.04 -4.06
N ASN A 10 18.41 8.43 -3.96
CA ASN A 10 19.26 8.49 -2.78
C ASN A 10 20.51 9.31 -3.09
N PHE A 11 20.57 10.52 -2.55
CA PHE A 11 21.67 11.43 -2.78
C PHE A 11 22.68 11.38 -1.62
N SER A 12 23.96 11.44 -1.94
CA SER A 12 25.08 11.42 -1.00
C SER A 12 25.34 12.81 -0.44
N GLU A 13 24.38 13.31 0.33
CA GLU A 13 24.45 14.56 1.10
C GLU A 13 23.44 14.45 2.23
N GLY A 14 23.83 14.70 3.48
CA GLY A 14 22.93 14.66 4.64
C GLY A 14 23.17 15.79 5.65
N ARG A 15 24.01 16.77 5.31
CA ARG A 15 24.49 17.83 6.21
C ARG A 15 24.23 19.23 5.66
N ASN A 16 24.51 19.45 4.37
CA ASN A 16 24.31 20.75 3.74
C ASN A 16 22.85 20.95 3.30
N LYS A 17 22.13 21.74 4.09
CA LYS A 17 20.71 22.04 3.84
C LYS A 17 20.47 22.76 2.51
N GLU A 18 21.37 23.63 2.06
CA GLU A 18 21.20 24.35 0.80
C GLU A 18 21.25 23.42 -0.42
N VAL A 19 22.01 22.34 -0.33
CA VAL A 19 22.08 21.31 -1.37
C VAL A 19 20.80 20.46 -1.35
N ILE A 20 20.37 20.03 -0.16
CA ILE A 20 19.16 19.23 0.04
C ILE A 20 17.92 19.99 -0.45
N ASP A 21 17.75 21.25 -0.03
CA ASP A 21 16.62 22.10 -0.39
C ASP A 21 16.60 22.39 -1.90
N ALA A 22 17.77 22.56 -2.54
CA ALA A 22 17.85 22.78 -3.98
C ALA A 22 17.45 21.53 -4.79
N ILE A 23 17.82 20.33 -4.33
CA ILE A 23 17.40 19.07 -4.95
C ILE A 23 15.89 18.86 -4.73
N SER A 24 15.39 19.12 -3.53
CA SER A 24 13.96 19.08 -3.17
C SER A 24 13.11 19.98 -4.07
N LEU A 25 13.57 21.22 -4.28
CA LEU A 25 12.89 22.20 -5.13
C LEU A 25 12.84 21.72 -6.59
N ALA A 26 13.94 21.18 -7.11
CA ALA A 26 13.99 20.67 -8.49
C ALA A 26 13.00 19.52 -8.73
N ILE A 27 12.77 18.66 -7.73
CA ILE A 27 11.74 17.61 -7.80
C ILE A 27 10.35 18.24 -7.74
N SER A 28 10.11 19.13 -6.77
CA SER A 28 8.79 19.72 -6.52
C SER A 28 8.30 20.63 -7.66
N GLU A 29 9.20 21.31 -8.36
CA GLU A 29 8.87 22.15 -9.52
C GLU A 29 8.71 21.35 -10.82
N SER A 30 9.04 20.04 -10.81
CA SER A 30 8.89 19.19 -11.99
C SER A 30 7.41 18.87 -12.24
N PRO A 31 6.84 19.24 -13.40
CA PRO A 31 5.41 19.06 -13.67
C PRO A 31 4.97 17.59 -13.56
N GLY A 32 3.90 17.35 -12.80
CA GLY A 32 3.34 16.01 -12.61
C GLY A 32 4.06 15.15 -11.57
N CYS A 33 5.01 15.71 -10.82
CA CYS A 33 5.60 15.11 -9.63
C CYS A 33 5.01 15.72 -8.35
N SER A 34 4.83 14.89 -7.34
CA SER A 34 4.52 15.31 -5.97
C SER A 34 5.61 14.79 -5.05
N LEU A 35 6.43 15.71 -4.51
CA LEU A 35 7.41 15.37 -3.48
C LEU A 35 6.67 15.01 -2.19
N LEU A 36 6.92 13.82 -1.67
CA LEU A 36 6.24 13.27 -0.50
C LEU A 36 7.08 13.42 0.75
N ASP A 37 8.36 13.04 0.68
CA ASP A 37 9.23 13.01 1.85
C ASP A 37 10.70 13.29 1.49
N VAL A 38 11.44 13.86 2.43
CA VAL A 38 12.87 14.14 2.35
C VAL A 38 13.51 13.74 3.68
N ASP A 39 14.11 12.55 3.73
CA ASP A 39 14.71 11.98 4.93
C ASP A 39 16.23 12.13 4.88
N ALA A 40 16.75 13.14 5.59
CA ALA A 40 18.18 13.47 5.64
C ALA A 40 18.83 12.94 6.93
N GLY A 41 19.89 12.14 6.78
CA GLY A 41 20.69 11.64 7.91
C GLY A 41 22.10 12.24 7.94
N ALA A 42 22.44 12.92 9.03
CA ALA A 42 23.74 13.60 9.17
C ALA A 42 24.92 12.63 9.33
N SER A 43 24.74 11.58 10.13
CA SER A 43 25.76 10.53 10.34
C SER A 43 25.89 9.60 9.14
N THR A 44 24.77 9.23 8.51
CA THR A 44 24.77 8.48 7.23
C THR A 44 25.28 9.32 6.07
N ASN A 45 25.28 10.65 6.20
CA ASN A 45 25.60 11.65 5.19
C ASN A 45 24.90 11.38 3.85
N ARG A 46 23.58 11.13 3.94
CA ARG A 46 22.74 10.72 2.82
C ARG A 46 21.34 11.27 3.03
N THR A 47 20.70 11.67 1.94
CA THR A 47 19.29 12.08 1.91
C THR A 47 18.52 11.19 0.95
N VAL A 48 17.42 10.64 1.44
CA VAL A 48 16.47 9.86 0.67
C VAL A 48 15.31 10.76 0.32
N PHE A 49 15.10 11.04 -0.97
CA PHE A 49 13.94 11.78 -1.43
C PHE A 49 12.91 10.78 -1.92
N THR A 50 11.64 11.02 -1.62
CA THR A 50 10.54 10.17 -2.07
C THR A 50 9.50 11.04 -2.76
N PHE A 51 9.18 10.72 -4.01
CA PHE A 51 8.16 11.44 -4.77
C PHE A 51 7.39 10.50 -5.68
N VAL A 52 6.18 10.90 -6.05
CA VAL A 52 5.28 10.13 -6.91
C VAL A 52 4.83 10.93 -8.12
N GLY A 53 4.47 10.22 -9.19
CA GLY A 53 3.93 10.84 -10.39
C GLY A 53 3.63 9.82 -11.48
N SER A 54 3.23 10.31 -12.66
CA SER A 54 3.11 9.46 -13.85
C SER A 54 4.48 8.90 -14.27
N PRO A 55 4.56 7.76 -14.99
CA PRO A 55 5.82 7.18 -15.44
C PRO A 55 6.78 8.17 -16.11
N ALA A 56 6.27 9.03 -16.99
CA ALA A 56 7.09 10.05 -17.66
C ALA A 56 7.51 11.19 -16.71
N ALA A 57 6.59 11.67 -15.87
CA ALA A 57 6.86 12.77 -14.95
C ALA A 57 7.96 12.40 -13.95
N VAL A 58 7.92 11.19 -13.37
CA VAL A 58 8.92 10.79 -12.36
C VAL A 58 10.33 10.69 -12.93
N VAL A 59 10.47 10.31 -14.21
CA VAL A 59 11.76 10.29 -14.90
C VAL A 59 12.31 11.71 -15.07
N GLU A 60 11.47 12.67 -15.47
CA GLU A 60 11.89 14.08 -15.55
C GLU A 60 12.29 14.65 -14.19
N GLY A 61 11.49 14.39 -13.15
CA GLY A 61 11.80 14.81 -11.78
C GLY A 61 13.15 14.27 -11.30
N ALA A 62 13.42 12.99 -11.55
CA ALA A 62 14.70 12.37 -11.20
C ALA A 62 15.89 12.96 -11.97
N LEU A 63 15.73 13.25 -13.28
CA LEU A 63 16.78 13.88 -14.09
C LEU A 63 17.06 15.32 -13.66
N ASN A 64 16.01 16.11 -13.35
CA ASN A 64 16.16 17.47 -12.87
C ASN A 64 16.88 17.51 -11.51
N ALA A 65 16.51 16.61 -10.59
CA ALA A 65 17.20 16.43 -9.32
C ALA A 65 18.68 16.09 -9.49
N ALA A 66 18.98 15.13 -10.38
CA ALA A 66 20.35 14.74 -10.68
C ALA A 66 21.19 15.87 -11.28
N ARG A 67 20.60 16.70 -12.17
CA ARG A 67 21.27 17.87 -12.75
C ARG A 67 21.69 18.88 -11.68
N ILE A 68 20.81 19.16 -10.72
CA ILE A 68 21.14 20.07 -9.61
C ILE A 68 22.24 19.47 -8.73
N ALA A 69 22.10 18.20 -8.34
CA ALA A 69 23.10 17.49 -7.53
C ALA A 69 24.49 17.49 -8.20
N PHE A 70 24.57 17.32 -9.52
CA PHE A 70 25.84 17.24 -10.26
C PHE A 70 26.70 18.51 -10.13
N SER A 71 26.05 19.67 -9.94
CA SER A 71 26.73 20.95 -9.75
C SER A 71 27.02 21.30 -8.28
N ARG A 72 26.50 20.52 -7.34
CA ARG A 72 26.45 20.88 -5.91
C ARG A 72 27.08 19.84 -4.97
N ILE A 73 27.21 18.60 -5.41
CA ILE A 73 27.83 17.51 -4.64
C ILE A 73 29.18 17.18 -5.26
N ASP A 74 30.21 17.09 -4.41
CA ASP A 74 31.54 16.60 -4.79
C ASP A 74 31.90 15.34 -3.98
N MET A 75 31.76 14.18 -4.63
CA MET A 75 32.07 12.88 -4.04
C MET A 75 33.53 12.73 -3.61
N ALA A 76 34.47 13.51 -4.16
CA ALA A 76 35.89 13.44 -3.75
C ALA A 76 36.10 13.88 -2.29
N THR A 77 35.17 14.65 -1.73
CA THR A 77 35.18 15.13 -0.34
C THR A 77 34.13 14.45 0.54
N HIS A 78 33.30 13.57 -0.03
CA HIS A 78 32.18 12.95 0.68
C HIS A 78 32.61 11.71 1.49
N SER A 79 32.18 11.67 2.75
CA SER A 79 32.25 10.50 3.62
C SER A 79 30.99 10.39 4.49
N GLY A 80 30.51 9.18 4.74
CA GLY A 80 29.38 8.91 5.63
C GLY A 80 29.33 7.45 6.09
N GLU A 81 28.57 7.16 7.15
CA GLU A 81 28.43 5.81 7.70
C GLU A 81 27.67 4.84 6.77
N HIS A 82 26.84 5.39 5.87
CA HIS A 82 26.10 4.58 4.91
C HIS A 82 26.95 4.36 3.64
N PRO A 83 27.08 3.11 3.14
CA PRO A 83 27.90 2.87 1.97
C PRO A 83 27.37 3.64 0.74
N ARG A 84 28.23 4.06 -0.18
CA ARG A 84 27.81 4.87 -1.34
C ARG A 84 28.75 4.72 -2.53
N THR A 85 28.23 4.77 -3.75
CA THR A 85 29.04 4.75 -4.99
C THR A 85 29.01 6.04 -5.78
N GLY A 86 28.08 6.95 -5.52
CA GLY A 86 28.03 8.22 -6.24
C GLY A 86 27.15 9.27 -5.59
N ALA A 87 27.18 10.48 -6.15
CA ALA A 87 26.41 11.62 -5.67
C ALA A 87 24.91 11.33 -5.71
N LEU A 88 24.44 10.64 -6.77
CA LEU A 88 23.19 9.90 -6.78
C LEU A 88 23.53 8.40 -6.77
N ASP A 89 23.47 7.78 -5.58
CA ASP A 89 23.89 6.40 -5.33
C ASP A 89 22.94 5.41 -6.03
N VAL A 90 21.66 5.49 -5.69
CA VAL A 90 20.62 4.65 -6.30
C VAL A 90 19.33 5.44 -6.54
N CYS A 91 18.74 5.26 -7.72
CA CYS A 91 17.49 5.86 -8.16
C CYS A 91 16.51 4.77 -8.65
N PRO A 92 15.71 4.17 -7.75
CA PRO A 92 14.73 3.15 -8.08
C PRO A 92 13.35 3.70 -8.44
N PHE A 93 12.64 2.97 -9.30
CA PHE A 93 11.24 3.19 -9.67
C PHE A 93 10.39 2.01 -9.17
N ILE A 94 9.29 2.31 -8.47
CA ILE A 94 8.45 1.33 -7.79
C ILE A 94 6.98 1.50 -8.21
N PRO A 95 6.27 0.42 -8.56
CA PRO A 95 4.86 0.52 -8.93
C PRO A 95 4.00 0.83 -7.70
N VAL A 96 3.14 1.85 -7.78
CA VAL A 96 2.19 2.21 -6.71
C VAL A 96 0.76 1.93 -7.11
N GLN A 97 0.30 2.52 -8.22
CA GLN A 97 -1.11 2.42 -8.63
C GLN A 97 -1.25 2.32 -10.15
N ASN A 98 -1.95 1.30 -10.64
CA ASN A 98 -2.20 1.06 -12.07
C ASN A 98 -0.93 1.05 -12.95
N VAL A 99 0.18 0.61 -12.38
CA VAL A 99 1.48 0.51 -13.06
C VAL A 99 2.06 -0.88 -12.82
N SER A 100 2.58 -1.50 -13.88
CA SER A 100 3.22 -2.81 -13.80
C SER A 100 4.71 -2.70 -13.46
N MET A 101 5.34 -3.81 -13.07
CA MET A 101 6.80 -3.83 -12.90
C MET A 101 7.52 -3.48 -14.21
N ASP A 102 7.00 -3.94 -15.35
CA ASP A 102 7.59 -3.68 -16.67
C ASP A 102 7.57 -2.19 -17.04
N ASP A 103 6.52 -1.46 -16.64
CA ASP A 103 6.49 0.00 -16.77
C ASP A 103 7.62 0.66 -15.96
N CYS A 104 7.83 0.21 -14.72
CA CYS A 104 8.91 0.73 -13.87
C CYS A 104 10.31 0.37 -14.41
N VAL A 105 10.47 -0.82 -15.01
CA VAL A 105 11.71 -1.20 -15.73
C VAL A 105 11.97 -0.23 -16.87
N ARG A 106 10.95 0.09 -17.68
CA ARG A 106 11.06 1.10 -18.75
C ARG A 106 11.44 2.48 -18.21
N CYS A 107 10.90 2.89 -17.07
CA CYS A 107 11.29 4.14 -16.41
C CYS A 107 12.79 4.14 -16.05
N ALA A 108 13.29 3.04 -15.46
CA ALA A 108 14.68 2.90 -15.09
C ALA A 108 15.63 2.93 -16.30
N GLU A 109 15.26 2.25 -17.39
CA GLU A 109 16.02 2.27 -18.64
C GLU A 109 16.06 3.69 -19.24
N THR A 110 14.91 4.35 -19.31
CA THR A 110 14.78 5.71 -19.87
C THR A 110 15.58 6.71 -19.04
N PHE A 111 15.46 6.65 -17.71
CA PHE A 111 16.24 7.48 -16.79
C PHE A 111 17.73 7.21 -16.94
N GLY A 112 18.16 5.94 -16.92
CA GLY A 112 19.56 5.56 -16.99
C GLY A 112 20.24 6.01 -18.27
N GLN A 113 19.58 5.82 -19.42
CA GLN A 113 20.08 6.29 -20.71
C GLN A 113 20.22 7.82 -20.74
N ARG A 114 19.16 8.55 -20.40
CA ARG A 114 19.15 10.02 -20.48
C ARG A 114 20.07 10.68 -19.44
N LEU A 115 20.22 10.09 -18.25
CA LEU A 115 21.15 10.55 -17.24
C LEU A 115 22.59 10.44 -17.74
N ALA A 116 22.94 9.29 -18.31
CA ALA A 116 24.26 9.04 -18.87
C ALA A 116 24.58 9.98 -20.04
N GLU A 117 23.63 10.21 -20.94
CA GLU A 117 23.76 11.18 -22.04
C GLU A 117 23.91 12.62 -21.53
N MET A 118 23.17 12.99 -20.48
CA MET A 118 23.18 14.35 -19.92
C MET A 118 24.48 14.65 -19.15
N LEU A 119 24.97 13.71 -18.34
CA LEU A 119 26.08 13.96 -17.39
C LEU A 119 27.39 13.28 -17.77
N HIS A 120 27.40 12.40 -18.77
CA HIS A 120 28.57 11.62 -19.19
C HIS A 120 29.17 10.78 -18.03
N VAL A 121 28.30 10.11 -17.27
CA VAL A 121 28.67 9.31 -16.08
C VAL A 121 28.33 7.82 -16.28
N PRO A 122 29.03 6.90 -15.61
CA PRO A 122 28.70 5.48 -15.65
C PRO A 122 27.41 5.18 -14.88
N VAL A 123 26.46 4.51 -15.55
CA VAL A 123 25.18 4.11 -14.96
C VAL A 123 24.97 2.61 -15.07
N TYR A 124 24.54 1.98 -13.97
CA TYR A 124 24.26 0.55 -13.89
C TYR A 124 22.78 0.28 -13.65
N LEU A 125 22.25 -0.77 -14.30
CA LEU A 125 20.91 -1.26 -14.02
C LEU A 125 20.92 -2.34 -12.93
N TYR A 126 20.03 -2.23 -11.96
CA TYR A 126 19.86 -3.20 -10.86
C TYR A 126 18.41 -3.66 -10.68
N GLY A 127 18.21 -4.63 -9.78
CA GLY A 127 16.87 -5.13 -9.44
C GLY A 127 16.22 -5.81 -10.64
N GLU A 128 14.93 -5.56 -10.84
CA GLU A 128 14.17 -6.13 -11.95
C GLU A 128 14.59 -5.56 -13.32
N ALA A 129 15.38 -4.48 -13.36
CA ALA A 129 15.95 -3.92 -14.58
C ALA A 129 17.36 -4.45 -14.91
N ALA A 130 17.96 -5.26 -14.02
CA ALA A 130 19.33 -5.73 -14.20
C ALA A 130 19.46 -6.63 -15.43
N ARG A 131 20.40 -6.31 -16.32
CA ARG A 131 20.71 -7.13 -17.52
C ARG A 131 21.56 -8.37 -17.20
N ARG A 132 22.19 -8.37 -16.03
CA ARG A 132 23.05 -9.46 -15.54
C ARG A 132 22.59 -9.84 -14.14
N GLU A 133 22.46 -11.14 -13.87
CA GLU A 133 22.02 -11.63 -12.56
C GLU A 133 22.94 -11.15 -11.42
N THR A 134 24.24 -10.98 -11.70
CA THR A 134 25.22 -10.45 -10.74
C THR A 134 24.95 -9.01 -10.30
N ARG A 135 24.17 -8.24 -11.08
CA ARG A 135 23.80 -6.85 -10.79
C ARG A 135 22.40 -6.71 -10.18
N ARG A 136 21.65 -7.80 -10.05
CA ARG A 136 20.29 -7.77 -9.48
C ARG A 136 20.30 -7.25 -8.03
N ASN A 137 21.32 -7.60 -7.27
CA ASN A 137 21.49 -7.18 -5.88
C ASN A 137 22.30 -5.86 -5.77
N LEU A 138 21.69 -4.81 -5.21
CA LEU A 138 22.32 -3.49 -5.08
C LEU A 138 23.67 -3.52 -4.32
N PRO A 139 23.78 -4.14 -3.12
CA PRO A 139 25.06 -4.37 -2.46
C PRO A 139 26.16 -4.98 -3.33
N SER A 140 25.80 -5.85 -4.29
CA SER A 140 26.79 -6.44 -5.20
C SER A 140 27.34 -5.39 -6.17
N VAL A 141 26.47 -4.53 -6.72
CA VAL A 141 26.89 -3.41 -7.59
C VAL A 141 27.74 -2.41 -6.80
N ARG A 142 27.37 -2.14 -5.54
CA ARG A 142 28.05 -1.22 -4.61
C ARG A 142 29.30 -1.77 -3.93
N ALA A 143 29.72 -3.01 -4.25
CA ALA A 143 30.90 -3.60 -3.64
C ALA A 143 32.15 -2.73 -3.86
N GLY A 144 32.82 -2.35 -2.77
CA GLY A 144 33.98 -1.47 -2.78
C GLY A 144 33.66 0.04 -2.86
N GLU A 145 32.38 0.41 -2.89
CA GLU A 145 31.92 1.81 -2.80
C GLU A 145 32.52 2.74 -3.88
N TYR A 146 32.59 4.04 -3.60
CA TYR A 146 33.16 5.07 -4.47
C TYR A 146 34.64 4.80 -4.77
N GLU A 147 35.42 4.39 -3.77
CA GLU A 147 36.86 4.22 -3.85
C GLU A 147 37.29 3.11 -4.81
N ALA A 148 36.45 2.09 -5.02
CA ALA A 148 36.75 1.00 -5.95
C ALA A 148 36.42 1.33 -7.42
N LEU A 149 35.69 2.41 -7.71
CA LEU A 149 35.26 2.73 -9.08
C LEU A 149 36.42 2.95 -10.08
N PRO A 150 37.52 3.66 -9.74
CA PRO A 150 38.63 3.86 -10.68
C PRO A 150 39.23 2.56 -11.21
N ASP A 151 39.22 1.48 -10.42
CA ASP A 151 39.73 0.18 -10.83
C ASP A 151 38.65 -0.71 -11.40
N LYS A 152 37.43 -0.68 -10.85
CA LYS A 152 36.30 -1.46 -11.38
C LYS A 152 35.96 -1.06 -12.81
N LEU A 153 35.93 0.23 -13.15
CA LEU A 153 35.57 0.71 -14.48
C LEU A 153 36.55 0.25 -15.59
N LYS A 154 37.77 -0.16 -15.23
CA LYS A 154 38.76 -0.72 -16.18
C LYS A 154 38.47 -2.18 -16.55
N LEU A 155 37.62 -2.88 -15.78
CA LEU A 155 37.31 -4.29 -15.98
C LEU A 155 36.13 -4.46 -16.93
N ALA A 156 36.27 -5.32 -17.94
CA ALA A 156 35.20 -5.59 -18.93
C ALA A 156 33.89 -6.08 -18.28
N ASP A 157 33.98 -6.88 -17.22
CA ASP A 157 32.81 -7.39 -16.47
C ASP A 157 32.03 -6.28 -15.74
N TRP A 158 32.68 -5.13 -15.54
CA TRP A 158 32.12 -3.95 -14.89
C TRP A 158 31.82 -2.83 -15.89
N SER A 159 31.71 -3.12 -17.19
CA SER A 159 31.23 -2.10 -18.15
C SER A 159 29.85 -1.59 -17.72
N PRO A 160 29.62 -0.27 -17.65
CA PRO A 160 28.31 0.26 -17.29
C PRO A 160 27.25 -0.16 -18.32
N ASP A 161 25.98 -0.18 -17.90
CA ASP A 161 24.87 -0.49 -18.80
C ASP A 161 24.54 0.71 -19.70
N PHE A 162 24.77 1.93 -19.20
CA PHE A 162 24.71 3.19 -19.95
C PHE A 162 25.87 4.11 -19.58
N GLY A 163 26.27 4.96 -20.52
CA GLY A 163 27.34 5.94 -20.33
C GLY A 163 28.75 5.36 -20.52
N PRO A 164 29.78 6.23 -20.49
CA PRO A 164 31.17 5.81 -20.67
C PRO A 164 31.68 5.08 -19.43
N ALA A 165 32.65 4.17 -19.63
CA ALA A 165 33.41 3.55 -18.54
C ALA A 165 34.51 4.50 -18.00
N GLU A 166 34.14 5.75 -17.75
CA GLU A 166 35.04 6.81 -17.31
C GLU A 166 34.73 7.20 -15.87
N PHE A 167 35.78 7.39 -15.06
CA PHE A 167 35.62 7.79 -13.68
C PHE A 167 35.48 9.30 -13.58
N VAL A 168 34.35 9.78 -13.05
CA VAL A 168 34.08 11.19 -12.79
C VAL A 168 34.20 11.46 -11.29
N PRO A 169 35.30 12.08 -10.78
CA PRO A 169 35.56 12.18 -9.35
C PRO A 169 34.46 12.89 -8.55
N SER A 170 33.86 13.95 -9.09
CA SER A 170 32.80 14.67 -8.38
C SER A 170 31.50 13.87 -8.25
N TRP A 171 31.29 12.84 -9.10
CA TRP A 171 30.02 12.12 -9.19
C TRP A 171 30.09 10.65 -8.76
N GLY A 172 31.15 9.93 -9.09
CA GLY A 172 31.19 8.47 -8.97
C GLY A 172 30.33 7.77 -10.03
N ALA A 173 29.51 6.80 -9.59
CA ALA A 173 28.60 6.05 -10.46
C ALA A 173 27.17 6.02 -9.90
N THR A 174 26.19 6.01 -10.79
CA THR A 174 24.77 5.92 -10.42
C THR A 174 24.20 4.54 -10.72
N VAL A 175 23.38 4.03 -9.80
CA VAL A 175 22.61 2.80 -10.01
C VAL A 175 21.14 3.16 -10.19
N THR A 176 20.46 2.60 -11.20
CA THR A 176 19.01 2.77 -11.38
C THR A 176 18.34 1.44 -11.66
N GLY A 177 17.06 1.32 -11.34
CA GLY A 177 16.36 0.06 -11.53
C GLY A 177 14.91 0.11 -11.11
N ALA A 178 14.24 -1.03 -11.24
CA ALA A 178 12.90 -1.23 -10.73
C ALA A 178 12.90 -2.31 -9.65
N ARG A 179 12.04 -2.15 -8.64
CA ARG A 179 11.88 -3.13 -7.57
C ARG A 179 10.50 -3.04 -6.94
N LYS A 180 10.16 -4.06 -6.16
CA LYS A 180 9.05 -3.98 -5.21
C LYS A 180 9.30 -2.86 -4.18
N PHE A 181 8.21 -2.45 -3.52
CA PHE A 181 8.29 -1.55 -2.37
C PHE A 181 9.21 -2.16 -1.30
N LEU A 182 10.11 -1.34 -0.78
CA LEU A 182 11.12 -1.74 0.19
C LEU A 182 10.93 -0.88 1.43
N ILE A 183 10.84 -1.52 2.59
CA ILE A 183 10.71 -0.82 3.87
C ILE A 183 12.09 -0.73 4.50
N ALA A 184 12.61 0.49 4.64
CA ALA A 184 13.83 0.74 5.39
C ALA A 184 13.47 0.85 6.88
N PHE A 185 13.88 -0.14 7.66
CA PHE A 185 13.48 -0.33 9.05
C PHE A 185 14.70 -0.49 9.95
N ASN A 186 14.90 0.48 10.84
CA ASN A 186 16.01 0.50 11.78
C ASN A 186 15.49 0.19 13.19
N VAL A 187 16.08 -0.80 13.86
CA VAL A 187 15.75 -1.14 15.24
C VAL A 187 16.84 -0.62 16.17
N ASN A 188 16.45 0.14 17.19
CA ASN A 188 17.36 0.80 18.11
C ASN A 188 17.81 -0.16 19.21
N VAL A 189 19.10 -0.18 19.50
CA VAL A 189 19.71 -1.06 20.51
C VAL A 189 20.65 -0.24 21.38
N ILE A 190 20.49 -0.29 22.70
CA ILE A 190 21.51 0.26 23.60
C ILE A 190 22.65 -0.75 23.65
N GLY A 191 23.70 -0.47 22.87
CA GLY A 191 24.86 -1.34 22.70
C GLY A 191 25.88 -0.69 21.77
N THR A 192 26.82 -1.48 21.27
CA THR A 192 27.85 -1.01 20.34
C THR A 192 27.49 -1.28 18.88
N LYS A 193 28.18 -0.59 17.95
CA LYS A 193 28.07 -0.83 16.50
C LYS A 193 28.35 -2.30 16.16
N GLU A 194 29.34 -2.92 16.78
CA GLU A 194 29.74 -4.31 16.54
C GLU A 194 28.64 -5.29 16.99
N GLN A 195 27.99 -5.01 18.11
CA GLN A 195 26.88 -5.81 18.62
C GLN A 195 25.64 -5.69 17.73
N ALA A 196 25.28 -4.47 17.33
CA ALA A 196 24.19 -4.25 16.38
C ALA A 196 24.49 -4.92 15.03
N HIS A 197 25.74 -4.85 14.56
CA HIS A 197 26.15 -5.49 13.31
C HIS A 197 26.11 -7.01 13.42
N ARG A 198 26.48 -7.56 14.58
CA ARG A 198 26.32 -8.99 14.86
C ARG A 198 24.86 -9.43 14.77
N ILE A 199 23.93 -8.66 15.34
CA ILE A 199 22.49 -8.96 15.24
C ILE A 199 22.05 -8.90 13.77
N ALA A 200 22.45 -7.86 13.04
CA ALA A 200 22.13 -7.70 11.61
C ALA A 200 22.59 -8.90 10.78
N LEU A 201 23.80 -9.42 11.05
CA LEU A 201 24.35 -10.61 10.40
C LEU A 201 23.53 -11.87 10.68
N ASP A 202 22.95 -12.01 11.87
CA ASP A 202 22.17 -13.20 12.24
C ASP A 202 20.75 -13.15 11.64
N VAL A 203 20.18 -11.96 11.42
CA VAL A 203 18.82 -11.81 10.88
C VAL A 203 18.78 -11.73 9.36
N ARG A 204 19.74 -11.06 8.69
CA ARG A 204 19.70 -10.83 7.24
C ARG A 204 19.89 -12.12 6.43
N GLU A 205 19.29 -12.19 5.25
CA GLU A 205 19.29 -13.40 4.42
C GLU A 205 20.69 -13.93 4.09
N GLN A 206 21.62 -13.03 3.73
CA GLN A 206 23.01 -13.37 3.40
C GLN A 206 23.77 -13.97 4.60
N GLY A 207 23.30 -13.68 5.82
CA GLY A 207 23.92 -14.13 7.03
C GLY A 207 25.35 -13.59 7.22
N ARG A 208 26.21 -14.45 7.77
CA ARG A 208 27.65 -14.21 8.01
C ARG A 208 28.54 -14.60 6.83
N GLY A 209 27.97 -15.20 5.80
CA GLY A 209 28.68 -15.68 4.62
C GLY A 209 27.88 -16.72 3.85
N LYS A 210 28.41 -17.18 2.71
CA LYS A 210 27.69 -18.09 1.79
C LYS A 210 27.21 -19.41 2.43
N THR A 211 27.89 -19.88 3.48
CA THR A 211 27.61 -21.15 4.16
C THR A 211 26.78 -21.01 5.44
N GLN A 212 26.51 -19.77 5.88
CA GLN A 212 25.78 -19.47 7.11
C GLN A 212 24.78 -18.34 6.86
N PRO A 213 23.64 -18.64 6.18
CA PRO A 213 22.58 -17.66 5.97
C PRO A 213 21.93 -17.27 7.30
N GLY A 214 21.35 -16.07 7.35
CA GLY A 214 20.60 -15.61 8.52
C GLY A 214 19.17 -16.15 8.56
N ARG A 215 18.42 -15.72 9.57
CA ARG A 215 17.09 -16.24 9.89
C ARG A 215 16.00 -15.82 8.91
N LEU A 216 16.10 -14.62 8.34
CA LEU A 216 15.02 -14.01 7.55
C LEU A 216 15.34 -14.00 6.07
N LYS A 217 14.34 -14.34 5.24
CA LYS A 217 14.42 -14.22 3.78
C LYS A 217 14.05 -12.81 3.35
N LYS A 218 14.59 -12.34 2.22
CA LYS A 218 14.30 -11.01 1.67
C LYS A 218 14.52 -9.87 2.66
N VAL A 219 15.45 -10.06 3.60
CA VAL A 219 15.91 -9.02 4.52
C VAL A 219 17.40 -8.82 4.30
N GLN A 220 17.79 -7.58 4.05
CA GLN A 220 19.18 -7.15 4.08
C GLN A 220 19.39 -6.28 5.31
N GLY A 221 20.62 -6.22 5.82
CA GLY A 221 20.87 -5.36 6.96
C GLY A 221 22.32 -5.28 7.37
N MET A 222 22.60 -4.27 8.18
CA MET A 222 23.89 -4.02 8.81
C MET A 222 23.69 -3.26 10.11
N GLY A 223 24.68 -3.32 11.01
CA GLY A 223 24.72 -2.46 12.18
C GLY A 223 25.54 -1.19 11.95
N TRP A 224 25.05 -0.08 12.45
CA TRP A 224 25.76 1.21 12.50
C TRP A 224 25.51 1.92 13.84
N TYR A 225 26.10 3.10 14.01
CA TYR A 225 25.93 3.95 15.17
C TYR A 225 25.46 5.34 14.72
N LEU A 226 24.48 5.91 15.43
CA LEU A 226 24.03 7.28 15.26
C LEU A 226 24.66 8.14 16.35
N ASP A 227 25.61 8.99 15.98
CA ASP A 227 26.31 9.88 16.91
C ASP A 227 25.36 10.90 17.53
N GLU A 228 24.43 11.44 16.74
CA GLU A 228 23.45 12.44 17.15
C GLU A 228 22.45 11.93 18.21
N SER A 229 22.20 10.63 18.22
CA SER A 229 21.27 9.97 19.16
C SER A 229 21.99 9.12 20.20
N ASN A 230 23.33 9.05 20.14
CA ASN A 230 24.16 8.16 20.95
C ASN A 230 23.60 6.72 21.01
N MET A 231 23.29 6.16 19.84
CA MET A 231 22.48 4.93 19.71
C MET A 231 23.03 4.01 18.63
N ALA A 232 23.18 2.71 18.93
CA ALA A 232 23.43 1.70 17.90
C ALA A 232 22.11 1.28 17.24
N GLN A 233 22.15 0.97 15.95
CA GLN A 233 20.97 0.50 15.22
C GLN A 233 21.28 -0.75 14.42
N VAL A 234 20.32 -1.67 14.42
CA VAL A 234 20.22 -2.74 13.42
C VAL A 234 19.42 -2.16 12.25
N SER A 235 20.12 -1.68 11.23
CA SER A 235 19.49 -1.17 10.02
C SER A 235 19.15 -2.30 9.08
N THR A 236 17.88 -2.37 8.66
CA THR A 236 17.40 -3.41 7.75
C THR A 236 16.62 -2.84 6.59
N ASN A 237 16.73 -3.50 5.44
CA ASN A 237 15.87 -3.30 4.28
C ASN A 237 15.02 -4.56 4.12
N ILE A 238 13.71 -4.40 4.26
CA ILE A 238 12.71 -5.44 3.99
C ILE A 238 12.36 -5.36 2.51
N LEU A 239 12.89 -6.29 1.73
CA LEU A 239 12.76 -6.29 0.26
C LEU A 239 11.39 -6.78 -0.22
N ASP A 240 10.70 -7.56 0.62
CA ASP A 240 9.35 -8.07 0.36
C ASP A 240 8.62 -8.25 1.70
N TYR A 241 7.80 -7.25 2.07
CA TYR A 241 7.10 -7.24 3.35
C TYR A 241 5.91 -8.21 3.39
N GLU A 242 5.47 -8.75 2.25
CA GLU A 242 4.45 -9.79 2.20
C GLU A 242 5.06 -11.15 2.57
N LEU A 243 6.31 -11.39 2.15
CA LEU A 243 7.04 -12.60 2.51
C LEU A 243 7.62 -12.54 3.92
N THR A 244 8.19 -11.40 4.31
CA THR A 244 8.77 -11.20 5.65
C THR A 244 8.22 -9.92 6.26
N PRO A 245 7.11 -10.03 7.00
CA PRO A 245 6.41 -8.88 7.57
C PRO A 245 7.27 -8.06 8.53
N LEU A 246 6.96 -6.77 8.62
CA LEU A 246 7.65 -5.81 9.47
C LEU A 246 7.76 -6.29 10.93
N HIS A 247 6.65 -6.76 11.51
CA HIS A 247 6.63 -7.27 12.88
C HIS A 247 7.55 -8.49 13.06
N THR A 248 7.66 -9.38 12.07
CA THR A 248 8.55 -10.54 12.12
C THR A 248 10.02 -10.11 12.20
N VAL A 249 10.42 -9.13 11.38
CA VAL A 249 11.78 -8.57 11.43
C VAL A 249 12.08 -7.99 12.81
N HIS A 250 11.16 -7.20 13.36
CA HIS A 250 11.31 -6.64 14.71
C HIS A 250 11.40 -7.74 15.78
N GLN A 251 10.49 -8.73 15.77
CA GLN A 251 10.49 -9.80 16.77
C GLN A 251 11.78 -10.63 16.72
N GLU A 252 12.31 -10.95 15.54
CA GLU A 252 13.58 -11.67 15.42
C GLU A 252 14.76 -10.84 15.92
N ILE A 253 14.82 -9.55 15.59
CA ILE A 253 15.86 -8.66 16.14
C ILE A 253 15.78 -8.61 17.67
N CYS A 254 14.57 -8.46 18.24
CA CYS A 254 14.38 -8.52 19.69
C CYS A 254 14.82 -9.85 20.29
N SER A 255 14.56 -10.96 19.61
CA SER A 255 14.96 -12.30 20.04
C SER A 255 16.48 -12.45 20.12
N VAL A 256 17.19 -12.09 19.04
CA VAL A 256 18.67 -12.15 19.01
C VAL A 256 19.29 -11.15 19.98
N ALA A 257 18.74 -9.93 20.12
CA ALA A 257 19.21 -8.96 21.10
C ALA A 257 19.06 -9.49 22.54
N LYS A 258 17.95 -10.18 22.83
CA LYS A 258 17.72 -10.82 24.14
C LYS A 258 18.72 -11.95 24.43
N GLU A 259 19.09 -12.76 23.43
CA GLU A 259 20.16 -13.76 23.56
C GLU A 259 21.51 -13.11 23.96
N LEU A 260 21.77 -11.91 23.45
CA LEU A 260 22.96 -11.11 23.78
C LEU A 260 22.79 -10.22 25.02
N LYS A 261 21.62 -10.25 25.68
CA LYS A 261 21.25 -9.41 26.83
C LYS A 261 21.33 -7.90 26.53
N LEU A 262 20.98 -7.51 25.31
CA LEU A 262 20.92 -6.12 24.87
C LEU A 262 19.47 -5.63 24.82
N PRO A 263 19.18 -4.43 25.36
CA PRO A 263 17.84 -3.87 25.29
C PRO A 263 17.57 -3.27 23.91
N VAL A 264 16.41 -3.61 23.34
CA VAL A 264 15.84 -2.93 22.17
C VAL A 264 14.96 -1.78 22.66
N VAL A 265 15.15 -0.59 22.09
CA VAL A 265 14.51 0.65 22.54
C VAL A 265 13.76 1.36 21.42
N GLY A 266 12.85 0.62 20.81
CA GLY A 266 12.03 1.09 19.69
C GLY A 266 12.73 0.96 18.35
N SER A 267 12.16 1.64 17.36
CA SER A 267 12.61 1.55 15.98
C SER A 267 12.21 2.80 15.18
N GLN A 268 12.61 2.84 13.92
CA GLN A 268 12.36 3.93 13.00
C GLN A 268 12.12 3.38 11.60
N ILE A 269 11.07 3.88 10.93
CA ILE A 269 10.97 3.79 9.48
C ILE A 269 11.80 4.93 8.89
N VAL A 270 12.58 4.66 7.85
CA VAL A 270 13.23 5.68 7.01
C VAL A 270 12.42 5.81 5.72
N GLY A 271 12.02 7.03 5.37
CA GLY A 271 11.08 7.25 4.28
C GLY A 271 9.63 6.83 4.60
N LEU A 272 8.94 6.29 3.58
CA LEU A 272 7.53 5.90 3.63
C LEU A 272 7.32 4.40 3.91
N ILE A 273 6.11 4.05 4.33
CA ILE A 273 5.67 2.67 4.56
C ILE A 273 4.28 2.41 3.94
N PRO A 274 4.02 1.22 3.36
CA PRO A 274 2.68 0.85 2.89
C PRO A 274 1.74 0.58 4.06
N LEU A 275 0.50 1.05 3.96
CA LEU A 275 -0.56 0.84 4.96
C LEU A 275 -0.71 -0.64 5.25
N LYS A 276 -0.66 -1.49 4.22
CA LYS A 276 -0.75 -2.95 4.36
C LYS A 276 0.29 -3.51 5.34
N ALA A 277 1.55 -3.07 5.27
CA ALA A 277 2.60 -3.55 6.17
C ALA A 277 2.33 -3.17 7.64
N VAL A 278 1.72 -2.00 7.87
CA VAL A 278 1.27 -1.55 9.18
C VAL A 278 0.08 -2.41 9.64
N LEU A 279 -0.96 -2.58 8.81
CA LEU A 279 -2.16 -3.33 9.19
C LEU A 279 -1.88 -4.81 9.44
N ASP A 280 -1.06 -5.46 8.62
CA ASP A 280 -0.64 -6.85 8.83
C ASP A 280 0.12 -7.00 10.17
N SER A 281 0.89 -5.98 10.55
CA SER A 281 1.56 -5.93 11.87
C SER A 281 0.58 -5.68 13.02
N ALA A 282 -0.46 -4.87 12.81
CA ALA A 282 -1.50 -4.66 13.79
C ALA A 282 -2.26 -5.96 14.07
N ASP A 283 -2.65 -6.69 13.02
CA ASP A 283 -3.38 -7.95 13.13
C ASP A 283 -2.55 -9.01 13.86
N PHE A 284 -1.24 -9.08 13.60
CA PHE A 284 -0.31 -9.92 14.37
C PHE A 284 -0.35 -9.59 15.87
N PHE A 285 -0.21 -8.31 16.25
CA PHE A 285 -0.20 -7.93 17.66
C PHE A 285 -1.57 -8.09 18.32
N ILE A 286 -2.66 -7.85 17.58
CA ILE A 286 -4.03 -8.09 18.06
C ILE A 286 -4.22 -9.58 18.39
N GLN A 287 -3.80 -10.48 17.51
CA GLN A 287 -3.91 -11.92 17.73
C GLN A 287 -3.00 -12.39 18.87
N ARG A 288 -1.73 -11.98 18.86
CA ARG A 288 -0.73 -12.40 19.87
C ARG A 288 -1.12 -11.97 21.28
N ASP A 289 -1.63 -10.75 21.42
CA ASP A 289 -1.92 -10.13 22.72
C ASP A 289 -3.41 -10.28 23.11
N GLY A 290 -4.24 -10.97 22.32
CA GLY A 290 -5.67 -11.20 22.62
C GLY A 290 -6.52 -9.92 22.64
N LEU A 291 -6.16 -8.93 21.82
CA LEU A 291 -6.81 -7.62 21.79
C LEU A 291 -8.07 -7.63 20.93
N PHE A 292 -8.84 -6.54 21.01
CA PHE A 292 -9.96 -6.29 20.12
C PHE A 292 -9.91 -4.85 19.64
N ILE A 293 -9.41 -4.65 18.43
CA ILE A 293 -9.23 -3.34 17.80
C ILE A 293 -9.75 -3.43 16.37
N LEU A 294 -10.73 -2.57 16.05
CA LEU A 294 -11.41 -2.56 14.76
C LEU A 294 -10.99 -1.36 13.91
N GLU A 295 -10.95 -0.18 14.52
CA GLU A 295 -10.66 1.06 13.81
C GLU A 295 -9.22 1.08 13.31
N GLU A 296 -9.06 1.46 12.04
CA GLU A 296 -7.78 1.49 11.34
C GLU A 296 -6.79 2.43 12.04
N GLU A 297 -7.25 3.61 12.46
CA GLU A 297 -6.45 4.56 13.22
C GLU A 297 -5.90 3.94 14.52
N HIS A 298 -6.71 3.15 15.22
CA HIS A 298 -6.28 2.46 16.44
C HIS A 298 -5.31 1.32 16.13
N LYS A 299 -5.48 0.61 15.00
CA LYS A 299 -4.51 -0.40 14.53
C LYS A 299 -3.15 0.23 14.23
N VAL A 300 -3.14 1.36 13.52
CA VAL A 300 -1.92 2.14 13.24
C VAL A 300 -1.26 2.59 14.55
N ARG A 301 -2.05 3.15 15.48
CA ARG A 301 -1.55 3.57 16.80
C ARG A 301 -0.98 2.41 17.62
N LEU A 302 -1.59 1.23 17.56
CA LEU A 302 -1.07 0.02 18.20
C LEU A 302 0.32 -0.32 17.65
N VAL A 303 0.51 -0.31 16.33
CA VAL A 303 1.79 -0.68 15.72
C VAL A 303 2.88 0.32 16.05
N ILE A 304 2.57 1.62 15.99
CA ILE A 304 3.51 2.69 16.38
C ILE A 304 4.01 2.43 17.81
N SER A 305 3.09 2.15 18.74
CA SER A 305 3.44 1.85 20.13
C SER A 305 4.20 0.53 20.29
N LYS A 306 3.78 -0.55 19.62
CA LYS A 306 4.38 -1.90 19.79
C LYS A 306 5.77 -2.03 19.18
N LEU A 307 6.05 -1.30 18.10
CA LEU A 307 7.36 -1.25 17.46
C LEU A 307 8.20 -0.07 17.95
N GLY A 308 7.59 0.90 18.66
CA GLY A 308 8.24 2.14 19.07
C GLY A 308 8.73 2.96 17.88
N LEU A 309 7.89 3.11 16.84
CA LEU A 309 8.24 3.81 15.59
C LEU A 309 8.52 5.31 15.81
N ASP A 310 8.12 5.84 16.94
CA ASP A 310 8.25 7.23 17.37
C ASP A 310 9.47 7.48 18.28
N SER A 311 10.35 6.49 18.42
CA SER A 311 11.45 6.50 19.41
C SER A 311 12.55 7.54 19.14
N LEU A 312 12.84 7.87 17.88
CA LEU A 312 13.84 8.90 17.50
C LEU A 312 13.20 10.21 17.05
N GLY A 313 11.89 10.25 16.90
CA GLY A 313 11.12 11.40 16.43
C GLY A 313 9.66 11.00 16.18
N PRO A 314 8.73 11.96 16.12
CA PRO A 314 7.31 11.64 15.98
C PRO A 314 7.02 10.90 14.67
N PHE A 315 6.22 9.84 14.75
CA PHE A 315 5.67 9.17 13.58
C PHE A 315 4.29 9.74 13.27
N ASN A 316 4.17 10.63 12.28
CA ASN A 316 2.87 11.11 11.80
C ASN A 316 2.36 10.19 10.66
N PRO A 317 1.31 9.37 10.86
CA PRO A 317 0.87 8.42 9.84
C PRO A 317 0.48 9.09 8.51
N LYS A 318 -0.08 10.29 8.56
CA LYS A 318 -0.52 11.02 7.36
C LYS A 318 0.62 11.42 6.43
N ASP A 319 1.83 11.54 6.96
CA ASP A 319 3.01 11.97 6.23
C ASP A 319 3.97 10.80 5.93
N ARG A 320 3.66 9.60 6.46
CA ARG A 320 4.56 8.44 6.41
C ARG A 320 3.93 7.22 5.73
N ILE A 321 2.61 7.14 5.68
CA ILE A 321 1.89 6.06 5.01
C ILE A 321 1.53 6.51 3.60
N ILE A 322 2.08 5.83 2.59
CA ILE A 322 1.96 6.25 1.19
C ILE A 322 0.50 6.35 0.73
N GLU A 323 -0.36 5.40 1.10
CA GLU A 323 -1.77 5.43 0.73
C GLU A 323 -2.50 6.64 1.33
N TYR A 324 -2.15 7.08 2.54
CA TYR A 324 -2.74 8.29 3.13
C TYR A 324 -2.29 9.57 2.43
N MET A 325 -1.06 9.61 1.91
CA MET A 325 -0.54 10.77 1.18
C MET A 325 -1.15 10.88 -0.22
N VAL A 326 -1.40 9.74 -0.86
CA VAL A 326 -1.89 9.64 -2.25
C VAL A 326 -3.42 9.74 -2.33
N GLN A 327 -4.17 9.26 -1.32
CA GLN A 327 -5.64 9.23 -1.34
C GLN A 327 -6.32 10.61 -1.26
N SER A 328 -5.56 11.70 -1.06
CA SER A 328 -6.07 13.07 -0.87
C SER A 328 -6.70 13.72 -2.11
N GLY A 329 -6.83 13.02 -3.24
CA GLY A 329 -7.05 13.65 -4.55
C GLY A 329 -8.31 13.30 -5.34
N ASP A 330 -9.22 12.45 -4.85
CA ASP A 330 -10.42 12.07 -5.62
C ASP A 330 -11.72 12.54 -4.96
N ASP A 331 -11.85 13.87 -4.84
CA ASP A 331 -13.10 14.57 -4.46
C ASP A 331 -14.29 14.27 -5.41
N SER A 332 -14.07 13.48 -6.47
CA SER A 332 -15.11 13.06 -7.40
C SER A 332 -15.88 11.80 -6.95
N ARG A 333 -15.42 11.11 -5.90
CA ARG A 333 -16.09 9.90 -5.39
C ARG A 333 -17.42 10.22 -4.72
N LEU A 334 -18.40 9.36 -4.94
CA LEU A 334 -19.74 9.47 -4.37
C LEU A 334 -19.72 9.33 -2.85
N VAL A 335 -18.87 8.45 -2.31
CA VAL A 335 -18.74 8.23 -0.85
C VAL A 335 -18.15 9.42 -0.12
N SER A 336 -17.48 10.33 -0.84
CA SER A 336 -16.90 11.56 -0.29
C SER A 336 -17.90 12.72 -0.24
N LEU A 337 -19.05 12.59 -0.91
CA LEU A 337 -20.11 13.60 -0.86
C LEU A 337 -20.77 13.64 0.52
N SER A 338 -21.27 14.81 0.92
CA SER A 338 -22.22 14.85 2.03
C SER A 338 -23.46 14.01 1.70
N LEU A 339 -24.12 13.45 2.72
CA LEU A 339 -25.34 12.67 2.53
C LEU A 339 -26.40 13.46 1.74
N GLN A 340 -26.51 14.77 1.98
CA GLN A 340 -27.41 15.66 1.25
C GLN A 340 -27.07 15.70 -0.25
N GLN A 341 -25.79 15.88 -0.59
CA GLN A 341 -25.34 15.92 -1.97
C GLN A 341 -25.51 14.58 -2.68
N PHE A 342 -25.22 13.46 -1.99
CA PHE A 342 -25.44 12.13 -2.55
C PHE A 342 -26.91 11.90 -2.91
N VAL A 343 -27.84 12.21 -1.99
CA VAL A 343 -29.29 12.07 -2.24
C VAL A 343 -29.76 12.97 -3.38
N GLN A 344 -29.29 14.22 -3.43
CA GLN A 344 -29.60 15.14 -4.53
C GLN A 344 -29.05 14.64 -5.87
N SER A 345 -27.85 14.05 -5.87
CA SER A 345 -27.21 13.48 -7.07
C SER A 345 -28.01 12.29 -7.62
N VAL A 346 -28.46 11.38 -6.74
CA VAL A 346 -29.33 10.26 -7.10
C VAL A 346 -30.66 10.73 -7.72
N GLY A 347 -31.22 11.82 -7.21
CA GLY A 347 -32.45 12.42 -7.75
C GLY A 347 -32.26 13.28 -9.01
N ALA A 348 -31.03 13.52 -9.44
CA ALA A 348 -30.74 14.39 -10.58
C ALA A 348 -31.04 13.71 -11.92
N ARG A 349 -31.19 14.51 -12.99
CA ARG A 349 -31.35 14.02 -14.36
C ARG A 349 -30.01 13.55 -14.95
N THR A 350 -29.41 12.54 -14.33
CA THR A 350 -28.16 11.91 -14.75
C THR A 350 -28.34 10.39 -14.84
N ALA A 351 -27.40 9.69 -15.48
CA ALA A 351 -27.49 8.24 -15.64
C ALA A 351 -26.86 7.46 -14.46
N ALA A 352 -26.03 8.13 -13.65
CA ALA A 352 -25.40 7.60 -12.43
C ALA A 352 -25.10 8.78 -11.49
N PRO A 353 -25.19 8.62 -10.15
CA PRO A 353 -25.48 7.37 -9.41
C PRO A 353 -26.94 6.92 -9.53
N GLY A 354 -27.17 5.60 -9.42
CA GLY A 354 -28.48 4.98 -9.60
C GLY A 354 -28.83 3.92 -8.54
N GLY A 355 -29.74 3.00 -8.90
CA GLY A 355 -30.26 1.99 -7.98
C GLY A 355 -29.20 1.07 -7.38
N GLY A 356 -28.16 0.69 -8.14
CA GLY A 356 -27.05 -0.12 -7.62
C GLY A 356 -26.24 0.61 -6.55
N SER A 357 -25.86 1.86 -6.82
CA SER A 357 -25.15 2.74 -5.88
C SER A 357 -25.96 2.96 -4.59
N VAL A 358 -27.28 3.17 -4.69
CA VAL A 358 -28.17 3.29 -3.53
C VAL A 358 -28.26 1.96 -2.77
N SER A 359 -28.34 0.83 -3.46
CA SER A 359 -28.37 -0.50 -2.82
C SER A 359 -27.12 -0.74 -1.99
N ALA A 360 -25.95 -0.34 -2.50
CA ALA A 360 -24.67 -0.42 -1.80
C ALA A 360 -24.65 0.47 -0.55
N ALA A 361 -25.11 1.72 -0.66
CA ALA A 361 -25.22 2.64 0.47
C ALA A 361 -26.17 2.11 1.57
N VAL A 362 -27.33 1.58 1.18
CA VAL A 362 -28.30 0.97 2.12
C VAL A 362 -27.70 -0.28 2.78
N ALA A 363 -26.98 -1.11 2.03
CA ALA A 363 -26.29 -2.28 2.57
C ALA A 363 -25.25 -1.87 3.62
N ALA A 364 -24.44 -0.86 3.31
CA ALA A 364 -23.42 -0.34 4.21
C ALA A 364 -24.03 0.20 5.51
N MET A 365 -25.12 0.95 5.44
CA MET A 365 -25.86 1.41 6.61
C MET A 365 -26.43 0.24 7.44
N GLY A 366 -26.99 -0.78 6.78
CA GLY A 366 -27.49 -1.98 7.45
C GLY A 366 -26.38 -2.76 8.18
N ALA A 367 -25.23 -2.93 7.53
CA ALA A 367 -24.06 -3.55 8.14
C ALA A 367 -23.52 -2.71 9.32
N ALA A 368 -23.45 -1.39 9.16
CA ALA A 368 -23.01 -0.47 10.22
C ALA A 368 -23.93 -0.54 11.45
N LEU A 369 -25.25 -0.63 11.27
CA LEU A 369 -26.19 -0.84 12.37
C LEU A 369 -25.97 -2.19 13.06
N GLY A 370 -25.72 -3.26 12.30
CA GLY A 370 -25.34 -4.57 12.86
C GLY A 370 -24.07 -4.50 13.72
N ALA A 371 -23.05 -3.79 13.27
CA ALA A 371 -21.83 -3.54 14.04
C ALA A 371 -22.11 -2.70 15.29
N MET A 372 -22.91 -1.63 15.17
CA MET A 372 -23.31 -0.76 16.27
C MET A 372 -24.02 -1.53 17.38
N VAL A 373 -24.96 -2.42 17.05
CA VAL A 373 -25.67 -3.24 18.05
C VAL A 373 -24.66 -4.06 18.89
N GLY A 374 -23.68 -4.68 18.22
CA GLY A 374 -22.62 -5.41 18.91
C GLY A 374 -21.74 -4.50 19.76
N GLN A 375 -21.31 -3.35 19.23
CA GLN A 375 -20.51 -2.34 19.95
C GLN A 375 -21.24 -1.81 21.19
N MET A 376 -22.56 -1.58 21.10
CA MET A 376 -23.39 -1.11 22.22
C MET A 376 -23.56 -2.15 23.33
N THR A 377 -23.19 -3.40 23.03
CA THR A 377 -23.17 -4.55 23.94
C THR A 377 -21.76 -4.81 24.48
N TYR A 378 -20.74 -4.64 23.65
CA TYR A 378 -19.34 -4.88 23.99
C TYR A 378 -18.79 -3.87 25.04
N GLY A 379 -17.87 -4.33 25.89
CA GLY A 379 -17.10 -3.49 26.82
C GLY A 379 -17.87 -2.91 28.01
N LYS A 380 -19.16 -3.22 28.18
CA LYS A 380 -19.94 -2.83 29.37
C LYS A 380 -20.02 -3.98 30.34
N ARG A 381 -19.75 -3.70 31.62
CA ARG A 381 -19.74 -4.67 32.73
C ARG A 381 -20.94 -5.63 32.77
N GLN A 382 -22.14 -5.13 32.49
CA GLN A 382 -23.36 -5.95 32.49
C GLN A 382 -23.39 -7.04 31.40
N PHE A 383 -22.53 -6.91 30.39
CA PHE A 383 -22.44 -7.79 29.23
C PHE A 383 -21.09 -8.53 29.15
N ASP A 384 -20.29 -8.56 30.23
CA ASP A 384 -18.95 -9.20 30.22
C ASP A 384 -18.99 -10.68 29.78
N HIS A 385 -20.06 -11.40 30.13
CA HIS A 385 -20.29 -12.79 29.72
C HIS A 385 -20.48 -12.94 28.19
N LEU A 386 -20.74 -11.85 27.46
CA LEU A 386 -20.87 -11.81 26.01
C LEU A 386 -19.63 -11.26 25.31
N ASP A 387 -18.54 -10.93 26.01
CA ASP A 387 -17.33 -10.35 25.41
C ASP A 387 -16.82 -11.18 24.23
N GLY A 388 -16.58 -12.49 24.44
CA GLY A 388 -16.14 -13.40 23.39
C GLY A 388 -17.15 -13.54 22.23
N VAL A 389 -18.44 -13.43 22.52
CA VAL A 389 -19.51 -13.46 21.49
C VAL A 389 -19.44 -12.18 20.65
N MET A 390 -19.37 -11.01 21.27
CA MET A 390 -19.31 -9.73 20.57
C MET A 390 -18.02 -9.56 19.77
N ARG A 391 -16.88 -10.02 20.30
CA ARG A 391 -15.60 -10.04 19.58
C ARG A 391 -15.66 -10.86 18.28
N ARG A 392 -16.50 -11.90 18.23
CA ARG A 392 -16.74 -12.67 17.01
C ARG A 392 -17.78 -12.05 16.09
N LEU A 393 -18.85 -11.47 16.65
CA LEU A 393 -19.99 -11.00 15.87
C LEU A 393 -19.81 -9.61 15.26
N ILE A 394 -19.09 -8.69 15.91
CA ILE A 394 -18.90 -7.31 15.40
C ILE A 394 -18.04 -7.26 14.12
N PRO A 395 -16.87 -7.92 14.02
CA PRO A 395 -15.95 -7.72 12.89
C PRO A 395 -16.56 -7.99 11.51
N PRO A 396 -17.36 -9.05 11.28
CA PRO A 396 -17.99 -9.29 9.99
C PRO A 396 -18.83 -8.10 9.50
N PHE A 397 -19.59 -7.46 10.39
CA PHE A 397 -20.41 -6.29 10.06
C PHE A 397 -19.56 -5.04 9.80
N HIS A 398 -18.57 -4.78 10.66
CA HIS A 398 -17.68 -3.63 10.50
C HIS A 398 -16.91 -3.69 9.18
N GLN A 399 -16.37 -4.86 8.84
CA GLN A 399 -15.68 -5.09 7.58
C GLN A 399 -16.63 -4.96 6.38
N ALA A 400 -17.81 -5.58 6.44
CA ALA A 400 -18.78 -5.47 5.36
C ALA A 400 -19.26 -4.04 5.14
N ALA A 401 -19.44 -3.23 6.19
CA ALA A 401 -19.83 -1.84 6.04
C ALA A 401 -18.82 -1.05 5.19
N LYS A 402 -17.51 -1.27 5.38
CA LYS A 402 -16.46 -0.65 4.56
C LYS A 402 -16.48 -1.14 3.11
N GLU A 403 -16.50 -2.45 2.91
CA GLU A 403 -16.52 -3.05 1.56
C GLU A 403 -17.77 -2.63 0.76
N LEU A 404 -18.92 -2.53 1.41
CA LEU A 404 -20.18 -2.11 0.79
C LEU A 404 -20.18 -0.60 0.47
N LEU A 405 -19.46 0.23 1.22
CA LEU A 405 -19.24 1.63 0.85
C LEU A 405 -18.43 1.73 -0.44
N ASP A 406 -17.35 0.97 -0.57
CA ASP A 406 -16.54 0.96 -1.80
C ASP A 406 -17.35 0.54 -3.03
N MET A 407 -18.38 -0.30 -2.84
CA MET A 407 -19.28 -0.71 -3.92
C MET A 407 -20.17 0.42 -4.46
N VAL A 408 -20.37 1.52 -3.70
CA VAL A 408 -21.12 2.70 -4.19
C VAL A 408 -20.42 3.31 -5.41
N ASP A 409 -19.12 3.53 -5.31
CA ASP A 409 -18.32 4.05 -6.42
C ASP A 409 -18.09 2.98 -7.51
N ALA A 410 -17.94 1.72 -7.11
CA ALA A 410 -17.72 0.62 -8.05
C ALA A 410 -18.90 0.45 -9.02
N ASP A 411 -20.14 0.59 -8.53
CA ASP A 411 -21.36 0.52 -9.36
C ASP A 411 -21.36 1.63 -10.43
N SER A 412 -21.17 2.88 -9.98
CA SER A 412 -21.13 4.02 -10.89
C SER A 412 -19.96 3.93 -11.89
N THR A 413 -18.80 3.43 -11.46
CA THR A 413 -17.64 3.19 -12.34
C THR A 413 -17.91 2.10 -13.38
N ALA A 414 -18.56 1.01 -12.98
CA ALA A 414 -18.92 -0.09 -13.87
C ALA A 414 -19.92 0.39 -14.94
N PHE A 415 -20.95 1.12 -14.53
CA PHE A 415 -21.94 1.69 -15.44
C PHE A 415 -21.32 2.69 -16.43
N ASN A 416 -20.46 3.60 -15.94
CA ASN A 416 -19.77 4.56 -16.80
C ASN A 416 -18.86 3.87 -17.84
N SER A 417 -18.23 2.75 -17.47
CA SER A 417 -17.41 1.95 -18.39
C SER A 417 -18.25 1.33 -19.52
N TYR A 418 -19.44 0.82 -19.19
CA TYR A 418 -20.40 0.34 -20.20
C TYR A 418 -20.87 1.46 -21.12
N MET A 419 -21.21 2.63 -20.57
CA MET A 419 -21.62 3.80 -21.35
C MET A 419 -20.51 4.32 -22.27
N ALA A 420 -19.25 4.25 -21.85
CA ALA A 420 -18.09 4.57 -22.68
C ALA A 420 -17.94 3.59 -23.84
N ALA A 421 -18.11 2.29 -23.58
CA ALA A 421 -18.08 1.26 -24.62
C ALA A 421 -19.21 1.47 -25.66
N LEU A 422 -20.42 1.84 -25.22
CA LEU A 422 -21.54 2.16 -26.12
C LEU A 422 -21.22 3.30 -27.11
N LYS A 423 -20.40 4.27 -26.70
CA LYS A 423 -20.00 5.44 -27.50
C LYS A 423 -18.82 5.17 -28.45
N MET A 424 -18.22 3.99 -28.42
CA MET A 424 -17.11 3.65 -29.31
C MET A 424 -17.53 3.70 -30.80
N PRO A 425 -16.59 4.00 -31.72
CA PRO A 425 -16.84 4.01 -33.16
C PRO A 425 -17.40 2.68 -33.69
N LYS A 426 -18.12 2.76 -34.81
CA LYS A 426 -18.79 1.62 -35.46
C LYS A 426 -18.60 1.63 -36.98
N THR A 427 -17.49 2.21 -37.44
CA THR A 427 -17.25 2.50 -38.86
C THR A 427 -16.55 1.36 -39.60
N SER A 428 -15.71 0.56 -38.92
CA SER A 428 -15.09 -0.64 -39.49
C SER A 428 -15.53 -1.93 -38.80
N ALA A 429 -15.37 -3.07 -39.47
CA ALA A 429 -15.67 -4.39 -38.90
C ALA A 429 -14.80 -4.68 -37.65
N GLU A 430 -13.56 -4.21 -37.64
CA GLU A 430 -12.66 -4.35 -36.49
C GLU A 430 -13.13 -3.49 -35.30
N GLU A 431 -13.59 -2.27 -35.56
CA GLU A 431 -14.17 -1.39 -34.53
C GLU A 431 -15.46 -1.96 -33.96
N ILE A 432 -16.34 -2.51 -34.80
CA ILE A 432 -17.59 -3.14 -34.36
C ILE A 432 -17.28 -4.32 -33.42
N LYS A 433 -16.36 -5.21 -33.82
CA LYS A 433 -15.96 -6.35 -32.99
C LYS A 433 -15.34 -5.90 -31.66
N ARG A 434 -14.45 -4.90 -31.70
CA ARG A 434 -13.81 -4.35 -30.48
C ARG A 434 -14.84 -3.71 -29.56
N ARG A 435 -15.80 -2.97 -30.11
CA ARG A 435 -16.92 -2.37 -29.38
C ARG A 435 -17.78 -3.42 -28.71
N GLU A 436 -18.14 -4.50 -29.41
CA GLU A 436 -18.91 -5.61 -28.83
C GLU A 436 -18.19 -6.28 -27.67
N VAL A 437 -16.90 -6.58 -27.82
CA VAL A 437 -16.07 -7.16 -26.73
C VAL A 437 -16.05 -6.23 -25.52
N MET A 438 -15.82 -4.93 -25.71
CA MET A 438 -15.78 -3.95 -24.62
C MET A 438 -17.15 -3.76 -23.96
N MET A 439 -18.24 -3.79 -24.74
CA MET A 439 -19.61 -3.71 -24.22
C MET A 439 -19.94 -4.92 -23.34
N GLN A 440 -19.64 -6.14 -23.80
CA GLN A 440 -19.89 -7.36 -23.03
C GLN A 440 -19.05 -7.40 -21.75
N ALA A 441 -17.77 -7.00 -21.81
CA ALA A 441 -16.94 -6.87 -20.62
C ALA A 441 -17.48 -5.80 -19.63
N GLY A 442 -17.96 -4.67 -20.15
CA GLY A 442 -18.61 -3.63 -19.35
C GLY A 442 -19.88 -4.12 -18.65
N LEU A 443 -20.74 -4.84 -19.37
CA LEU A 443 -21.96 -5.45 -18.81
C LEU A 443 -21.65 -6.52 -17.76
N GLN A 444 -20.69 -7.40 -18.01
CA GLN A 444 -20.25 -8.39 -17.02
C GLN A 444 -19.77 -7.71 -15.73
N ARG A 445 -19.05 -6.60 -15.83
CA ARG A 445 -18.64 -5.80 -14.67
C ARG A 445 -19.84 -5.15 -13.96
N ALA A 446 -20.77 -4.58 -14.73
CA ALA A 446 -22.00 -3.98 -14.19
C ALA A 446 -22.93 -5.00 -13.50
N VAL A 447 -22.88 -6.27 -13.90
CA VAL A 447 -23.55 -7.39 -13.22
C VAL A 447 -22.77 -7.87 -11.99
N SER A 448 -21.44 -7.93 -12.08
CA SER A 448 -20.59 -8.49 -11.03
C SER A 448 -20.63 -7.67 -9.74
N VAL A 449 -20.72 -6.33 -9.82
CA VAL A 449 -20.78 -5.46 -8.64
C VAL A 449 -22.04 -5.72 -7.77
N PRO A 450 -23.28 -5.62 -8.29
CA PRO A 450 -24.47 -5.92 -7.51
C PRO A 450 -24.56 -7.41 -7.10
N LEU A 451 -24.03 -8.34 -7.90
CA LEU A 451 -23.95 -9.74 -7.47
C LEU A 451 -23.05 -9.89 -6.23
N ALA A 452 -21.85 -9.30 -6.26
CA ALA A 452 -20.92 -9.31 -5.12
C ALA A 452 -21.51 -8.62 -3.88
N LEU A 453 -22.28 -7.55 -4.06
CA LEU A 453 -23.04 -6.91 -2.98
C LEU A 453 -24.01 -7.90 -2.32
N ALA A 454 -24.83 -8.59 -3.12
CA ALA A 454 -25.79 -9.57 -2.60
C ALA A 454 -25.08 -10.72 -1.87
N GLU A 455 -24.00 -11.23 -2.43
CA GLU A 455 -23.19 -12.28 -1.79
C GLU A 455 -22.59 -11.79 -0.47
N ARG A 456 -22.07 -10.56 -0.44
CA ARG A 456 -21.45 -10.01 0.76
C ARG A 456 -22.47 -9.81 1.88
N VAL A 457 -23.65 -9.29 1.55
CA VAL A 457 -24.75 -9.14 2.52
C VAL A 457 -25.19 -10.50 3.07
N ASN A 458 -25.28 -11.54 2.23
CA ASN A 458 -25.77 -12.84 2.69
C ASN A 458 -24.86 -13.52 3.73
N VAL A 459 -23.57 -13.22 3.75
CA VAL A 459 -22.65 -13.67 4.81
C VAL A 459 -23.02 -13.10 6.19
N LEU A 460 -23.75 -11.99 6.24
CA LEU A 460 -24.12 -11.31 7.48
C LEU A 460 -25.37 -11.88 8.17
N TRP A 461 -26.15 -12.74 7.50
CA TRP A 461 -27.41 -13.24 8.06
C TRP A 461 -27.21 -14.12 9.29
N ALA A 462 -26.26 -15.04 9.24
CA ALA A 462 -25.93 -15.90 10.39
C ALA A 462 -25.49 -15.08 11.63
N PRO A 463 -24.49 -14.17 11.53
CA PRO A 463 -24.13 -13.35 12.68
C PRO A 463 -25.23 -12.38 13.09
N LEU A 464 -26.12 -11.92 12.20
CA LEU A 464 -27.23 -11.03 12.56
C LEU A 464 -28.30 -11.75 13.39
N LYS A 465 -28.64 -12.98 13.01
CA LYS A 465 -29.55 -13.86 13.77
C LYS A 465 -29.02 -14.11 15.19
N GLU A 466 -27.71 -14.22 15.35
CA GLU A 466 -27.11 -14.36 16.67
C GLU A 466 -27.03 -13.02 17.43
N MET A 467 -26.72 -11.94 16.72
CA MET A 467 -26.63 -10.58 17.26
C MET A 467 -27.97 -10.13 17.85
N VAL A 468 -29.09 -10.42 17.18
CA VAL A 468 -30.42 -10.01 17.68
C VAL A 468 -30.83 -10.75 18.96
N VAL A 469 -30.30 -11.95 19.20
CA VAL A 469 -30.56 -12.75 20.41
C VAL A 469 -29.70 -12.32 21.59
N ASN A 470 -28.44 -11.95 21.34
CA ASN A 470 -27.46 -11.67 22.40
C ASN A 470 -27.21 -10.17 22.62
N GLY A 471 -27.33 -9.34 21.59
CA GLY A 471 -27.00 -7.92 21.61
C GLY A 471 -27.84 -7.12 22.60
N ASN A 472 -27.50 -5.87 22.85
CA ASN A 472 -28.22 -5.02 23.79
C ASN A 472 -29.69 -4.85 23.33
N ILE A 473 -30.64 -5.23 24.18
CA ILE A 473 -32.06 -5.15 23.87
C ILE A 473 -32.54 -3.71 23.59
N ALA A 474 -31.89 -2.72 24.18
CA ALA A 474 -32.18 -1.31 23.88
C ALA A 474 -31.89 -0.93 22.41
N CYS A 475 -31.08 -1.73 21.70
CA CYS A 475 -30.78 -1.58 20.28
C CYS A 475 -31.64 -2.51 19.40
N LYS A 476 -32.77 -3.02 19.91
CA LYS A 476 -33.69 -3.88 19.17
C LYS A 476 -34.16 -3.21 17.87
N SER A 477 -34.56 -1.93 17.94
CA SER A 477 -34.98 -1.17 16.76
C SER A 477 -33.86 -1.08 15.71
N ASP A 478 -32.62 -0.89 16.16
CA ASP A 478 -31.45 -0.78 15.29
C ASP A 478 -31.20 -2.10 14.55
N ALA A 479 -31.34 -3.24 15.25
CA ALA A 479 -31.23 -4.57 14.64
C ALA A 479 -32.36 -4.85 13.63
N GLN A 480 -33.59 -4.39 13.91
CA GLN A 480 -34.72 -4.54 12.99
C GLN A 480 -34.53 -3.70 11.71
N VAL A 481 -34.05 -2.46 11.85
CA VAL A 481 -33.70 -1.61 10.70
C VAL A 481 -32.53 -2.20 9.93
N ALA A 482 -31.50 -2.72 10.61
CA ALA A 482 -30.38 -3.42 9.98
C ALA A 482 -30.87 -4.57 9.08
N ALA A 483 -31.77 -5.42 9.59
CA ALA A 483 -32.32 -6.54 8.85
C ALA A 483 -33.07 -6.09 7.58
N LYS A 484 -33.92 -5.06 7.68
CA LYS A 484 -34.67 -4.53 6.53
C LYS A 484 -33.80 -3.78 5.54
N ALA A 485 -32.77 -3.07 6.00
CA ALA A 485 -31.81 -2.41 5.13
C ALA A 485 -31.03 -3.44 4.30
N LEU A 486 -30.48 -4.47 4.94
CA LEU A 486 -29.78 -5.56 4.26
C LEU A 486 -30.68 -6.32 3.27
N GLU A 487 -31.94 -6.59 3.64
CA GLU A 487 -32.92 -7.22 2.73
C GLU A 487 -33.18 -6.33 1.49
N THR A 488 -33.41 -5.03 1.71
CA THR A 488 -33.67 -4.06 0.65
C THR A 488 -32.48 -3.91 -0.28
N ALA A 489 -31.26 -3.98 0.25
CA ALA A 489 -30.04 -3.95 -0.54
C ALA A 489 -29.92 -5.16 -1.48
N VAL A 490 -30.21 -6.38 -0.99
CA VAL A 490 -30.23 -7.58 -1.84
C VAL A 490 -31.35 -7.52 -2.87
N PHE A 491 -32.51 -6.97 -2.51
CA PHE A 491 -33.59 -6.69 -3.45
C PHE A 491 -33.13 -5.75 -4.57
N GLY A 492 -32.49 -4.64 -4.23
CA GLY A 492 -31.96 -3.72 -5.23
C GLY A 492 -30.88 -4.35 -6.11
N ALA A 493 -29.94 -5.10 -5.51
CA ALA A 493 -28.94 -5.86 -6.25
C ALA A 493 -29.55 -6.85 -7.23
N TYR A 494 -30.59 -7.59 -6.83
CA TYR A 494 -31.31 -8.52 -7.70
C TYR A 494 -31.84 -7.85 -8.98
N TYR A 495 -32.50 -6.69 -8.85
CA TYR A 495 -33.02 -6.00 -10.04
C TYR A 495 -31.92 -5.38 -10.90
N ASN A 496 -30.84 -4.88 -10.29
CA ASN A 496 -29.69 -4.36 -11.05
C ASN A 496 -28.93 -5.48 -11.79
N VAL A 497 -28.84 -6.68 -11.22
CA VAL A 497 -28.32 -7.86 -11.93
C VAL A 497 -29.26 -8.23 -13.08
N THR A 498 -30.56 -8.40 -12.79
CA THR A 498 -31.54 -8.88 -13.76
C THR A 498 -31.67 -7.96 -14.98
N ILE A 499 -31.67 -6.63 -14.78
CA ILE A 499 -31.79 -5.68 -15.90
C ILE A 499 -30.59 -5.75 -16.84
N ASN A 500 -29.36 -5.87 -16.30
CA ASN A 500 -28.14 -5.92 -17.10
C ASN A 500 -27.92 -7.29 -17.76
N LEU A 501 -28.41 -8.38 -17.15
CA LEU A 501 -28.37 -9.72 -17.74
C LEU A 501 -29.14 -9.84 -19.07
N ASN A 502 -30.10 -8.94 -19.33
CA ASN A 502 -30.84 -8.94 -20.60
C ASN A 502 -29.93 -8.72 -21.81
N ASP A 503 -28.87 -7.92 -21.64
CA ASP A 503 -27.95 -7.53 -22.71
C ASP A 503 -26.69 -8.42 -22.79
N ILE A 504 -26.54 -9.40 -21.88
CA ILE A 504 -25.44 -10.37 -21.90
C ILE A 504 -25.74 -11.51 -22.87
N THR A 505 -24.77 -11.78 -23.74
CA THR A 505 -24.87 -12.80 -24.80
C THR A 505 -24.47 -14.20 -24.34
N ASP A 506 -23.54 -14.30 -23.37
CA ASP A 506 -23.11 -15.55 -22.75
C ASP A 506 -24.26 -16.18 -21.93
N GLN A 507 -24.86 -17.24 -22.48
CA GLN A 507 -26.04 -17.89 -21.89
C GLN A 507 -25.71 -18.66 -20.62
N ASP A 508 -24.52 -19.28 -20.54
CA ASP A 508 -24.12 -20.05 -19.36
C ASP A 508 -23.88 -19.11 -18.18
N PHE A 509 -23.16 -18.01 -18.42
CA PHE A 509 -23.00 -16.95 -17.44
C PHE A 509 -24.36 -16.38 -16.99
N LYS A 510 -25.26 -16.15 -17.96
CA LYS A 510 -26.58 -15.57 -17.69
C LYS A 510 -27.41 -16.45 -16.77
N MET A 511 -27.58 -17.73 -17.13
CA MET A 511 -28.36 -18.70 -16.36
C MET A 511 -27.77 -18.93 -14.96
N ALA A 512 -26.44 -19.05 -14.86
CA ALA A 512 -25.77 -19.24 -13.58
C ALA A 512 -25.98 -18.03 -12.65
N THR A 513 -25.83 -16.82 -13.19
CA THR A 513 -25.96 -15.57 -12.43
C THR A 513 -27.40 -15.33 -11.98
N GLU A 514 -28.38 -15.55 -12.87
CA GLU A 514 -29.81 -15.40 -12.56
C GLU A 514 -30.24 -16.35 -11.43
N LYS A 515 -29.85 -17.63 -11.53
CA LYS A 515 -30.12 -18.62 -10.47
C LYS A 515 -29.48 -18.22 -9.15
N ARG A 516 -28.23 -17.73 -9.20
CA ARG A 516 -27.49 -17.33 -8.00
C ARG A 516 -28.15 -16.15 -7.31
N VAL A 517 -28.46 -15.08 -8.04
CA VAL A 517 -29.02 -13.86 -7.44
C VAL A 517 -30.45 -14.08 -6.93
N ALA A 518 -31.25 -14.93 -7.59
CA ALA A 518 -32.57 -15.32 -7.12
C ALA A 518 -32.49 -16.09 -5.78
N ALA A 519 -31.55 -17.02 -5.65
CA ALA A 519 -31.32 -17.75 -4.40
C ALA A 519 -30.89 -16.81 -3.26
N LEU A 520 -29.99 -15.87 -3.54
CA LEU A 520 -29.54 -14.87 -2.55
C LEU A 520 -30.70 -13.99 -2.07
N LEU A 521 -31.57 -13.54 -2.98
CA LEU A 521 -32.77 -12.78 -2.62
C LEU A 521 -33.74 -13.58 -1.75
N GLN A 522 -33.96 -14.85 -2.07
CA GLN A 522 -34.85 -15.70 -1.28
C GLN A 522 -34.31 -15.91 0.14
N GLU A 523 -33.01 -16.22 0.26
CA GLU A 523 -32.34 -16.34 1.56
C GLU A 523 -32.40 -15.03 2.37
N ALA A 524 -32.25 -13.88 1.72
CA ALA A 524 -32.35 -12.58 2.36
C ALA A 524 -33.75 -12.32 2.95
N LYS A 525 -34.82 -12.63 2.20
CA LYS A 525 -36.20 -12.50 2.69
C LYS A 525 -36.46 -13.40 3.91
N GLU A 526 -36.08 -14.66 3.82
CA GLU A 526 -36.27 -15.64 4.90
C GLU A 526 -35.45 -15.26 6.15
N SER A 527 -34.20 -14.84 5.94
CA SER A 527 -33.31 -14.45 7.04
C SER A 527 -33.75 -13.16 7.72
N ALA A 528 -34.18 -12.15 6.96
CA ALA A 528 -34.73 -10.92 7.51
C ALA A 528 -35.99 -11.20 8.33
N ALA A 529 -36.91 -12.02 7.83
CA ALA A 529 -38.10 -12.44 8.56
C ALA A 529 -37.75 -13.15 9.88
N ALA A 530 -36.77 -14.06 9.86
CA ALA A 530 -36.32 -14.77 11.06
C ALA A 530 -35.69 -13.82 12.09
N VAL A 531 -34.88 -12.85 11.67
CA VAL A 531 -34.28 -11.84 12.56
C VAL A 531 -35.37 -10.97 13.22
N LEU A 532 -36.34 -10.51 12.44
CA LEU A 532 -37.45 -9.68 12.93
C LEU A 532 -38.32 -10.44 13.93
N LEU A 533 -38.64 -11.70 13.63
CA LEU A 533 -39.38 -12.58 14.54
C LEU A 533 -38.62 -12.78 15.87
N ALA A 534 -37.32 -13.06 15.80
CA ALA A 534 -36.48 -13.20 16.98
C ALA A 534 -36.41 -11.92 17.82
N ALA A 535 -36.34 -10.75 17.16
CA ALA A 535 -36.41 -9.46 17.83
C ALA A 535 -37.75 -9.27 18.56
N ASP A 536 -38.87 -9.63 17.93
CA ASP A 536 -40.21 -9.44 18.48
C ASP A 536 -40.50 -10.33 19.69
N HIS A 537 -39.96 -11.54 19.71
CA HIS A 537 -40.07 -12.45 20.86
C HIS A 537 -39.15 -12.08 22.03
N ARG A 538 -38.16 -11.21 21.81
CA ARG A 538 -37.24 -10.75 22.85
C ARG A 538 -37.88 -9.64 23.67
N LYS A 539 -38.05 -9.89 24.97
CA LYS A 539 -38.69 -8.99 25.95
C LYS A 539 -37.68 -8.18 26.74
#